data_AF-A0A4V1S0C8-F1
#
_entry.id   AF-A0A4V1S0C8-F1
#
_cell.length_a   1.000
_cell.length_b   1.000
_cell.length_c   1.000
_cell.angle_alpha   90.00
_cell.angle_beta   90.00
_cell.angle_gamma   90.00
#
_symmetry.space_group_name_H-M   'P 1'
#
loop_
_entity.id
_entity.type
_entity.pdbx_description
1 polymer ?
#
loop_
_entity_poly.entity_id
_entity_poly.type
_entity_poly.pdbx_seq_one_letter_code
_entity_poly.pdbx_strand_id
1 'polypeptide(L)'
;MPLKSHELFHYFYQLGGSTGISPANHCQRRMAYIISDPEALRSAVLIAATHFGFKFGNLKNFEQTFYFHILETVRLVREWFAKGDFTLCAAITKQMATLAYTEVCRGDYQMAEKHLNAIYALSSHREGRVTTGGKTMDQELSDRYFLITSTFMHGIRTALDGTRRPAGLTDTTTGSVSPDGIRRMNNWHITDRGHYFHSVALKAIREFPVTFNYSGEIFQDIPLARVLSGLRILTRNFYDGYSKPLPRSARQTQDDFWQSETSAMLYDGLIEAHKQSVPKNHKSQASTGDENEQKASWVGLLIAIELYLEQVVVLWRPFTRDNYLYTMRIFQRDLSYALHKPDAPQLANLLFWESFIAVISLKMHEKQGDLAKDLGIMSYFKGFAWEQSQVLGLKTWKDVKAALMRIAWPYDFTDDDYVKGAWEVVMEYKAVVN
;
A
#
# COMPACT_ATOMS: atom_id res chain seq x y z
N MET A 1 -2.79 -9.46 -31.75
CA MET A 1 -3.32 -9.48 -30.38
C MET A 1 -4.49 -10.46 -30.31
N PRO A 2 -4.42 -11.54 -29.52
CA PRO A 2 -5.45 -12.58 -29.45
C PRO A 2 -6.74 -12.09 -28.77
N LEU A 3 -7.86 -12.81 -28.98
CA LEU A 3 -9.08 -12.76 -28.17
C LEU A 3 -9.48 -11.34 -27.73
N LYS A 4 -9.91 -10.43 -28.61
CA LYS A 4 -10.36 -9.05 -28.27
C LYS A 4 -9.42 -8.19 -27.40
N SER A 5 -8.15 -8.57 -27.22
CA SER A 5 -7.20 -7.82 -26.38
C SER A 5 -7.01 -6.38 -26.87
N HIS A 6 -7.10 -6.17 -28.19
CA HIS A 6 -7.03 -4.84 -28.80
C HIS A 6 -8.20 -3.96 -28.35
N GLU A 7 -9.44 -4.46 -28.39
CA GLU A 7 -10.63 -3.71 -27.95
C GLU A 7 -10.50 -3.29 -26.48
N LEU A 8 -10.02 -4.20 -25.64
CA LEU A 8 -9.84 -3.97 -24.21
C LEU A 8 -8.71 -2.98 -23.91
N PHE A 9 -7.59 -3.08 -24.63
CA PHE A 9 -6.49 -2.12 -24.56
C PHE A 9 -6.95 -0.72 -24.97
N HIS A 10 -7.68 -0.61 -26.09
CA HIS A 10 -8.25 0.65 -26.57
C HIS A 10 -9.24 1.25 -25.56
N TYR A 11 -10.14 0.44 -25.00
CA TYR A 11 -11.05 0.86 -23.93
C TYR A 11 -10.30 1.55 -22.79
N PHE A 12 -9.19 0.97 -22.34
CA PHE A 12 -8.50 1.46 -21.17
C PHE A 12 -7.62 2.68 -21.44
N TYR A 13 -6.91 2.71 -22.57
CA TYR A 13 -5.92 3.75 -22.88
C TYR A 13 -6.47 4.93 -23.71
N GLN A 14 -7.59 4.79 -24.43
CA GLN A 14 -8.17 5.91 -25.21
C GLN A 14 -9.19 6.76 -24.43
N LEU A 15 -9.88 6.20 -23.43
CA LEU A 15 -10.85 6.93 -22.59
C LEU A 15 -10.22 7.86 -21.53
N GLY A 16 -8.90 8.10 -21.59
CA GLY A 16 -8.17 9.02 -20.71
C GLY A 16 -8.00 10.44 -21.25
N GLY A 17 -8.54 10.76 -22.44
CA GLY A 17 -8.26 12.02 -23.13
C GLY A 17 -9.19 13.21 -22.85
N SER A 18 -10.17 13.11 -21.94
CA SER A 18 -11.23 14.15 -21.84
C SER A 18 -11.12 15.15 -20.68
N THR A 19 -10.17 15.03 -19.76
CA THR A 19 -10.05 16.02 -18.66
C THR A 19 -8.61 16.22 -18.26
N GLY A 20 -8.00 17.27 -18.81
CA GLY A 20 -6.68 17.76 -18.40
C GLY A 20 -5.62 17.60 -19.47
N ILE A 21 -5.05 18.73 -19.87
CA ILE A 21 -3.95 18.87 -20.81
C ILE A 21 -2.71 18.18 -20.23
N SER A 22 -2.57 16.87 -20.43
CA SER A 22 -1.29 16.18 -20.30
C SER A 22 -0.61 16.22 -21.68
N PRO A 23 0.71 16.54 -21.77
CA PRO A 23 1.37 16.64 -23.06
C PRO A 23 1.31 15.29 -23.77
N ALA A 24 0.64 15.27 -24.93
CA ALA A 24 0.35 14.08 -25.75
C ALA A 24 1.57 13.16 -25.98
N ASN A 25 2.78 13.74 -25.94
CA ASN A 25 4.05 13.03 -26.17
C ASN A 25 4.41 11.97 -25.11
N HIS A 26 4.07 12.15 -23.83
CA HIS A 26 4.44 11.18 -22.79
C HIS A 26 3.54 9.95 -22.78
N CYS A 27 2.24 10.14 -22.97
CA CYS A 27 1.27 9.05 -23.08
C CYS A 27 1.56 8.18 -24.31
N GLN A 28 1.87 8.82 -25.45
CA GLN A 28 2.18 8.12 -26.69
C GLN A 28 3.47 7.29 -26.62
N ARG A 29 4.54 7.79 -25.98
CA ARG A 29 5.76 7.01 -25.74
C ARG A 29 5.53 5.83 -24.80
N ARG A 30 4.72 6.02 -23.75
CA ARG A 30 4.39 4.95 -22.79
C ARG A 30 3.56 3.84 -23.46
N MET A 31 2.58 4.22 -24.29
CA MET A 31 1.83 3.25 -25.10
C MET A 31 2.73 2.52 -26.10
N ALA A 32 3.65 3.23 -26.75
CA ALA A 32 4.62 2.61 -27.66
C ALA A 32 5.50 1.57 -26.94
N TYR A 33 5.98 1.88 -25.74
CA TYR A 33 6.73 0.92 -24.91
C TYR A 33 5.88 -0.32 -24.56
N ILE A 34 4.68 -0.11 -24.04
CA ILE A 34 3.77 -1.22 -23.67
C ILE A 34 3.47 -2.11 -24.86
N ILE A 35 3.28 -1.54 -26.06
CA ILE A 35 3.02 -2.32 -27.27
C ILE A 35 4.27 -3.09 -27.73
N SER A 36 5.47 -2.53 -27.52
CA SER A 36 6.74 -3.14 -27.93
C SER A 36 7.22 -4.28 -27.02
N ASP A 37 6.77 -4.33 -25.77
CA ASP A 37 7.15 -5.36 -24.81
C ASP A 37 5.99 -6.35 -24.54
N PRO A 38 6.13 -7.64 -24.92
CA PRO A 38 5.07 -8.63 -24.75
C PRO A 38 4.63 -8.83 -23.29
N GLU A 39 5.54 -8.65 -22.33
CA GLU A 39 5.24 -8.76 -20.91
C GLU A 39 4.39 -7.57 -20.44
N ALA A 40 4.86 -6.34 -20.70
CA ALA A 40 4.14 -5.12 -20.38
C ALA A 40 2.76 -5.08 -21.03
N LEU A 41 2.64 -5.54 -22.28
CA LEU A 41 1.35 -5.64 -22.98
C LEU A 41 0.40 -6.58 -22.26
N ARG A 42 0.87 -7.76 -21.84
CA ARG A 42 0.05 -8.73 -21.11
C ARG A 42 -0.45 -8.16 -19.79
N SER A 43 0.44 -7.56 -18.99
CA SER A 43 0.07 -6.89 -17.74
C SER A 43 -0.93 -5.76 -18.00
N ALA A 44 -0.73 -4.95 -19.04
CA ALA A 44 -1.63 -3.88 -19.42
C ALA A 44 -3.03 -4.37 -19.81
N VAL A 45 -3.13 -5.47 -20.56
CA VAL A 45 -4.42 -6.08 -20.93
C VAL A 45 -5.12 -6.67 -19.69
N LEU A 46 -4.39 -7.32 -18.79
CA LEU A 46 -4.95 -7.83 -17.53
C LEU A 46 -5.52 -6.69 -16.68
N ILE A 47 -4.77 -5.60 -16.50
CA ILE A 47 -5.24 -4.43 -15.76
C ILE A 47 -6.44 -3.78 -16.44
N ALA A 48 -6.45 -3.71 -17.77
CA ALA A 48 -7.60 -3.20 -18.53
C ALA A 48 -8.87 -4.05 -18.32
N ALA A 49 -8.74 -5.38 -18.34
CA ALA A 49 -9.84 -6.29 -18.02
C ALA A 49 -10.29 -6.11 -16.57
N THR A 50 -9.35 -6.04 -15.63
CA THR A 50 -9.62 -5.82 -14.21
C THR A 50 -10.42 -4.54 -14.00
N HIS A 51 -10.02 -3.42 -14.62
CA HIS A 51 -10.77 -2.17 -14.58
C HIS A 51 -12.16 -2.31 -15.20
N PHE A 52 -12.28 -2.97 -16.36
CA PHE A 52 -13.56 -3.20 -17.01
C PHE A 52 -14.51 -3.99 -16.10
N GLY A 53 -14.03 -5.11 -15.55
CA GLY A 53 -14.79 -5.96 -14.64
C GLY A 53 -15.21 -5.23 -13.39
N PHE A 54 -14.29 -4.48 -12.77
CA PHE A 54 -14.56 -3.68 -11.58
C PHE A 54 -15.64 -2.62 -11.85
N LYS A 55 -15.51 -1.88 -12.95
CA LYS A 55 -16.43 -0.80 -13.34
C LYS A 55 -17.84 -1.30 -13.69
N PHE A 56 -17.93 -2.39 -14.46
CA PHE A 56 -19.20 -2.85 -15.03
C PHE A 56 -19.81 -4.06 -14.31
N GLY A 57 -19.14 -4.59 -13.30
CA GLY A 57 -19.64 -5.71 -12.50
C GLY A 57 -19.57 -7.07 -13.19
N ASN A 58 -19.00 -7.15 -14.40
CA ASN A 58 -18.85 -8.38 -15.16
C ASN A 58 -17.78 -8.26 -16.26
N LEU A 59 -17.27 -9.40 -16.72
CA LEU A 59 -16.27 -9.50 -17.77
C LEU A 59 -16.82 -10.05 -19.10
N LYS A 60 -18.14 -10.29 -19.24
CA LYS A 60 -18.77 -11.11 -20.29
C LYS A 60 -18.07 -11.07 -21.67
N ASN A 61 -17.85 -9.87 -22.22
CA ASN A 61 -17.28 -9.69 -23.56
C ASN A 61 -15.77 -9.98 -23.67
N PHE A 62 -15.06 -10.03 -22.54
CA PHE A 62 -13.61 -10.13 -22.42
C PHE A 62 -13.18 -11.28 -21.49
N GLU A 63 -14.09 -12.17 -21.09
CA GLU A 63 -13.78 -13.24 -20.13
C GLU A 63 -12.73 -14.21 -20.68
N GLN A 64 -12.87 -14.63 -21.95
CA GLN A 64 -11.86 -15.46 -22.61
C GLN A 64 -10.51 -14.76 -22.74
N THR A 65 -10.51 -13.47 -23.10
CA THR A 65 -9.32 -12.62 -23.16
C THR A 65 -8.59 -12.62 -21.84
N PHE A 66 -9.34 -12.42 -20.76
CA PHE A 66 -8.84 -12.31 -19.42
C PHE A 66 -8.17 -13.61 -18.95
N TYR A 67 -8.88 -14.74 -19.06
CA TYR A 67 -8.34 -16.03 -18.65
C TYR A 67 -7.12 -16.45 -19.48
N PHE A 68 -7.11 -16.16 -20.78
CA PHE A 68 -5.95 -16.42 -21.62
C PHE A 68 -4.70 -15.71 -21.09
N HIS A 69 -4.80 -14.42 -20.76
CA HIS A 69 -3.64 -13.67 -20.25
C HIS A 69 -3.24 -14.08 -18.84
N ILE A 70 -4.19 -14.48 -17.97
CA ILE A 70 -3.84 -15.06 -16.65
C ILE A 70 -3.01 -16.33 -16.83
N LEU A 71 -3.48 -17.26 -17.67
CA LEU A 71 -2.82 -18.55 -17.87
C LEU A 71 -1.41 -18.36 -18.45
N GLU A 72 -1.26 -17.46 -19.42
CA GLU A 72 0.06 -17.14 -19.97
C GLU A 72 0.99 -16.49 -18.95
N THR A 73 0.50 -15.59 -18.09
CA THR A 73 1.31 -15.01 -17.00
C THR A 73 1.73 -16.08 -15.99
N VAL A 74 0.82 -16.97 -15.58
CA VAL A 74 1.15 -18.08 -14.66
C VAL A 74 2.19 -19.01 -15.29
N ARG A 75 2.07 -19.32 -16.58
CA ARG A 75 3.04 -20.15 -17.31
C ARG A 75 4.42 -19.52 -17.31
N LEU A 76 4.50 -18.22 -17.62
CA LEU A 76 5.75 -17.45 -17.63
C LEU A 76 6.42 -17.44 -16.25
N VAL A 77 5.66 -17.13 -15.20
CA VAL A 77 6.17 -17.12 -13.82
C VAL A 77 6.71 -18.50 -13.42
N ARG A 78 5.98 -19.58 -13.75
CA ARG A 78 6.44 -20.95 -13.48
C ARG A 78 7.74 -21.29 -14.21
N GLU A 79 7.87 -20.85 -15.45
CA GLU A 79 9.10 -21.05 -16.22
C GLU A 79 10.29 -20.33 -15.57
N TRP A 80 10.10 -19.09 -15.10
CA TRP A 80 11.14 -18.35 -14.38
C TRP A 80 11.53 -18.99 -13.06
N PHE A 81 10.55 -19.47 -12.28
CA PHE A 81 10.84 -20.24 -11.06
C PHE A 81 11.60 -21.53 -11.36
N ALA A 82 11.24 -22.26 -12.41
CA ALA A 82 11.93 -23.50 -12.81
C ALA A 82 13.38 -23.25 -13.23
N LYS A 83 13.69 -22.07 -13.80
CA LYS A 83 15.05 -21.66 -14.17
C LYS A 83 15.90 -21.24 -12.97
N GLY A 84 15.30 -20.89 -11.84
CA GLY A 84 16.02 -20.47 -10.63
C GLY A 84 16.84 -19.18 -10.79
N ASP A 85 16.49 -18.33 -11.76
CA ASP A 85 17.23 -17.10 -12.04
C ASP A 85 16.73 -15.94 -11.16
N PHE A 86 17.48 -15.67 -10.09
CA PHE A 86 17.17 -14.61 -9.12
C PHE A 86 17.38 -13.19 -9.67
N THR A 87 17.94 -13.01 -10.86
CA THR A 87 17.96 -11.69 -11.52
C THR A 87 16.56 -11.22 -11.92
N LEU A 88 15.63 -12.18 -12.09
CA LEU A 88 14.25 -11.91 -12.48
C LEU A 88 13.33 -11.58 -11.30
N CYS A 89 13.83 -11.44 -10.07
CA CYS A 89 12.98 -11.25 -8.89
C CYS A 89 11.99 -10.08 -9.03
N ALA A 90 12.41 -8.93 -9.56
CA ALA A 90 11.53 -7.80 -9.77
C ALA A 90 10.44 -8.07 -10.83
N ALA A 91 10.80 -8.76 -11.93
CA ALA A 91 9.86 -9.16 -12.96
C ALA A 91 8.86 -10.22 -12.45
N ILE A 92 9.34 -11.21 -11.69
CA ILE A 92 8.51 -12.22 -11.03
C ILE A 92 7.55 -11.54 -10.04
N THR A 93 8.04 -10.65 -9.17
CA THR A 93 7.20 -9.88 -8.24
C THR A 93 6.14 -9.07 -8.98
N LYS A 94 6.52 -8.38 -10.06
CA LYS A 94 5.59 -7.64 -10.93
C LYS A 94 4.45 -8.52 -11.43
N GLN A 95 4.76 -9.69 -11.99
CA GLN A 95 3.75 -10.57 -12.55
C GLN A 95 2.86 -11.18 -11.46
N MET A 96 3.43 -11.61 -10.33
CA MET A 96 2.66 -12.16 -9.21
C MET A 96 1.77 -11.10 -8.56
N ALA A 97 2.26 -9.86 -8.40
CA ALA A 97 1.47 -8.75 -7.89
C ALA A 97 0.32 -8.37 -8.84
N THR A 98 0.58 -8.38 -10.16
CA THR A 98 -0.47 -8.17 -11.18
C THR A 98 -1.56 -9.24 -11.10
N LEU A 99 -1.17 -10.51 -10.94
CA LEU A 99 -2.10 -11.62 -10.74
C LEU A 99 -2.89 -11.45 -9.45
N ALA A 100 -2.22 -11.21 -8.32
CA ALA A 100 -2.87 -11.01 -7.03
C ALA A 100 -3.91 -9.89 -7.08
N TYR A 101 -3.52 -8.72 -7.60
CA TYR A 101 -4.40 -7.57 -7.74
C TYR A 101 -5.65 -7.88 -8.58
N THR A 102 -5.43 -8.62 -9.67
CA THR A 102 -6.46 -9.04 -10.60
C THR A 102 -7.43 -10.03 -9.95
N GLU A 103 -6.93 -10.99 -9.17
CA GLU A 103 -7.77 -11.96 -8.44
C GLU A 103 -8.57 -11.30 -7.30
N VAL A 104 -8.01 -10.32 -6.60
CA VAL A 104 -8.74 -9.51 -5.60
C VAL A 104 -9.94 -8.81 -6.24
N CYS A 105 -9.74 -8.16 -7.38
CA CYS A 105 -10.81 -7.50 -8.12
C CYS A 105 -11.89 -8.48 -8.62
N ARG A 106 -11.61 -9.79 -8.60
CA ARG A 106 -12.59 -10.85 -8.91
C ARG A 106 -13.29 -11.41 -7.68
N GLY A 107 -12.79 -11.08 -6.49
CA GLY A 107 -13.24 -11.64 -5.22
C GLY A 107 -12.55 -12.96 -4.85
N ASP A 108 -11.49 -13.36 -5.55
CA ASP A 108 -10.67 -14.54 -5.18
C ASP A 108 -9.50 -14.13 -4.28
N TYR A 109 -9.83 -13.79 -3.03
CA TYR A 109 -8.85 -13.37 -2.03
C TYR A 109 -7.87 -14.47 -1.65
N GLN A 110 -8.28 -15.74 -1.73
CA GLN A 110 -7.42 -16.87 -1.38
C GLN A 110 -6.30 -17.04 -2.42
N MET A 111 -6.63 -16.93 -3.71
CA MET A 111 -5.61 -16.99 -4.75
C MET A 111 -4.70 -15.76 -4.72
N ALA A 112 -5.26 -14.57 -4.47
CA ALA A 112 -4.46 -13.36 -4.30
C ALA A 112 -3.45 -13.46 -3.13
N GLU A 113 -3.89 -13.98 -1.99
CA GLU A 113 -3.03 -14.19 -0.82
C GLU A 113 -1.89 -15.19 -1.12
N LYS A 114 -2.17 -16.27 -1.86
CA LYS A 114 -1.11 -17.20 -2.31
C LYS A 114 -0.04 -16.52 -3.16
N HIS A 115 -0.44 -15.61 -4.05
CA HIS A 115 0.50 -14.85 -4.87
C HIS A 115 1.37 -13.91 -4.03
N LEU A 116 0.79 -13.20 -3.05
CA LEU A 116 1.56 -12.34 -2.15
C LEU A 116 2.52 -13.14 -1.25
N ASN A 117 2.08 -14.29 -0.72
CA ASN A 117 2.94 -15.17 0.07
C ASN A 117 4.11 -15.72 -0.77
N ALA A 118 3.89 -15.98 -2.07
CA ALA A 118 4.97 -16.36 -2.98
C ALA A 118 5.98 -15.22 -3.20
N ILE A 119 5.55 -13.95 -3.23
CA ILE A 119 6.45 -12.78 -3.28
C ILE A 119 7.29 -12.71 -1.99
N TYR A 120 6.67 -12.89 -0.82
CA TYR A 120 7.39 -12.91 0.45
C TYR A 120 8.40 -14.07 0.54
N ALA A 121 8.02 -15.26 0.08
CA ALA A 121 8.93 -16.39 0.01
C ALA A 121 10.13 -16.08 -0.90
N LEU A 122 9.89 -15.47 -2.08
CA LEU A 122 10.94 -15.07 -3.01
C LEU A 122 11.90 -14.05 -2.40
N SER A 123 11.39 -13.05 -1.67
CA SER A 123 12.24 -12.03 -1.04
C SER A 123 13.09 -12.60 0.10
N SER A 124 12.53 -13.52 0.89
CA SER A 124 13.26 -14.21 1.96
C SER A 124 14.44 -15.05 1.44
N HIS A 125 14.35 -15.61 0.23
CA HIS A 125 15.47 -16.32 -0.40
C HIS A 125 16.60 -15.38 -0.85
N ARG A 126 16.32 -14.09 -1.05
CA ARG A 126 17.30 -13.09 -1.50
C ARG A 126 18.13 -12.49 -0.36
N GLU A 127 17.63 -12.50 0.87
CA GLU A 127 18.29 -11.91 2.05
C GLU A 127 19.67 -12.51 2.37
N GLY A 128 20.01 -13.69 1.85
CA GLY A 128 21.36 -14.26 1.92
C GLY A 128 22.42 -13.55 1.05
N ARG A 129 22.05 -12.54 0.24
CA ARG A 129 22.95 -11.80 -0.66
C ARG A 129 22.85 -10.30 -0.37
N VAL A 130 23.52 -9.87 0.69
CA VAL A 130 23.64 -8.44 1.06
C VAL A 130 24.31 -7.68 -0.07
N THR A 131 23.57 -6.78 -0.73
CA THR A 131 24.19 -5.72 -1.55
C THR A 131 24.33 -4.48 -0.69
N THR A 132 25.56 -4.16 -0.32
CA THR A 132 26.01 -2.96 0.42
C THR A 132 25.89 -1.68 -0.42
N GLY A 133 24.76 -1.47 -1.08
CA GLY A 133 24.53 -0.37 -2.01
C GLY A 133 23.20 0.36 -1.78
N GLY A 134 23.09 1.55 -2.37
CA GLY A 134 21.87 2.35 -2.40
C GLY A 134 20.68 1.60 -3.03
N LYS A 135 19.47 2.16 -2.88
CA LYS A 135 18.23 1.58 -3.37
C LYS A 135 18.30 1.35 -4.89
N THR A 136 18.21 0.09 -5.32
CA THR A 136 18.18 -0.23 -6.77
C THR A 136 16.78 0.01 -7.33
N MET A 137 16.70 0.29 -8.63
CA MET A 137 15.42 0.50 -9.31
C MET A 137 14.51 -0.73 -9.22
N ASP A 138 15.07 -1.92 -9.46
CA ASP A 138 14.36 -3.20 -9.37
C ASP A 138 13.80 -3.45 -7.96
N GLN A 139 14.55 -3.07 -6.92
CA GLN A 139 14.07 -3.18 -5.55
C GLN A 139 12.90 -2.23 -5.30
N GLU A 140 13.04 -0.98 -5.70
CA GLU A 140 11.99 0.04 -5.52
C GLU A 140 10.70 -0.33 -6.26
N LEU A 141 10.81 -0.85 -7.49
CA LEU A 141 9.66 -1.35 -8.25
C LEU A 141 9.02 -2.55 -7.56
N SER A 142 9.81 -3.53 -7.13
CA SER A 142 9.32 -4.71 -6.40
C SER A 142 8.56 -4.33 -5.12
N ASP A 143 9.08 -3.37 -4.36
CA ASP A 143 8.46 -2.88 -3.13
C ASP A 143 7.12 -2.20 -3.41
N ARG A 144 7.10 -1.28 -4.39
CA ARG A 144 5.88 -0.58 -4.79
C ARG A 144 4.83 -1.55 -5.34
N TYR A 145 5.21 -2.55 -6.13
CA TYR A 145 4.27 -3.57 -6.63
C TYR A 145 3.63 -4.36 -5.51
N PHE A 146 4.44 -4.81 -4.55
CA PHE A 146 3.92 -5.50 -3.39
C PHE A 146 2.98 -4.59 -2.60
N LEU A 147 3.44 -3.40 -2.19
CA LEU A 147 2.67 -2.49 -1.35
C LEU A 147 1.35 -2.07 -1.98
N ILE A 148 1.36 -1.57 -3.23
CA ILE A 148 0.12 -1.15 -3.90
C ILE A 148 -0.88 -2.32 -3.94
N THR A 149 -0.40 -3.53 -4.18
CA THR A 149 -1.25 -4.72 -4.25
C THR A 149 -1.76 -5.16 -2.89
N SER A 150 -0.90 -5.23 -1.88
CA SER A 150 -1.24 -5.64 -0.52
C SER A 150 -2.17 -4.63 0.15
N THR A 151 -1.88 -3.32 0.01
CA THR A 151 -2.74 -2.22 0.47
C THR A 151 -4.14 -2.36 -0.10
N PHE A 152 -4.24 -2.53 -1.42
CA PHE A 152 -5.52 -2.65 -2.10
C PHE A 152 -6.29 -3.90 -1.68
N MET A 153 -5.61 -5.05 -1.59
CA MET A 153 -6.20 -6.29 -1.11
C MET A 153 -6.75 -6.14 0.30
N HIS A 154 -5.94 -5.57 1.19
CA HIS A 154 -6.27 -5.38 2.59
C HIS A 154 -7.47 -4.44 2.75
N GLY A 155 -7.48 -3.33 2.00
CA GLY A 155 -8.56 -2.37 2.03
C GLY A 155 -9.88 -2.92 1.49
N ILE A 156 -9.86 -3.58 0.32
CA ILE A 156 -11.06 -4.21 -0.27
C ILE A 156 -11.61 -5.30 0.64
N ARG A 157 -10.75 -6.15 1.21
CA ARG A 157 -11.20 -7.22 2.11
C ARG A 157 -11.89 -6.64 3.34
N THR A 158 -11.37 -5.56 3.90
CA THR A 158 -11.98 -4.87 5.04
C THR A 158 -13.33 -4.25 4.66
N ALA A 159 -13.39 -3.53 3.53
CA ALA A 159 -14.62 -2.91 3.05
C ALA A 159 -15.73 -3.91 2.72
N LEU A 160 -15.39 -5.06 2.11
CA LEU A 160 -16.38 -6.03 1.63
C LEU A 160 -16.74 -7.12 2.65
N ASP A 161 -15.93 -7.36 3.69
CA ASP A 161 -16.34 -8.28 4.76
C ASP A 161 -17.59 -7.79 5.51
N GLY A 162 -17.86 -6.49 5.55
CA GLY A 162 -19.13 -5.92 6.05
C GLY A 162 -20.36 -6.41 5.27
N THR A 163 -20.19 -6.70 3.97
CA THR A 163 -21.27 -7.16 3.06
C THR A 163 -21.50 -8.67 3.09
N ARG A 164 -20.61 -9.44 3.73
CA ARG A 164 -20.61 -10.92 3.65
C ARG A 164 -21.57 -11.61 4.63
N ARG A 165 -22.21 -10.90 5.57
CA ARG A 165 -23.10 -11.55 6.56
C ARG A 165 -24.57 -11.12 6.41
N PRO A 166 -25.48 -12.06 6.11
CA PRO A 166 -26.85 -11.97 6.57
C PRO A 166 -26.86 -11.86 8.11
N ALA A 167 -27.81 -11.10 8.65
CA ALA A 167 -28.01 -11.04 10.10
C ALA A 167 -28.17 -12.46 10.67
N GLY A 168 -27.31 -12.85 11.62
CA GLY A 168 -27.55 -14.02 12.47
C GLY A 168 -26.64 -15.25 12.35
N LEU A 169 -25.47 -15.22 11.70
CA LEU A 169 -24.54 -16.37 11.70
C LEU A 169 -23.18 -16.08 12.39
N THR A 170 -22.87 -16.89 13.40
CA THR A 170 -21.61 -16.89 14.15
C THR A 170 -20.46 -17.53 13.38
N ASP A 171 -19.24 -17.16 13.76
CA ASP A 171 -17.97 -17.46 13.13
C ASP A 171 -17.74 -18.96 12.95
N THR A 172 -17.89 -19.50 11.74
CA THR A 172 -17.23 -20.73 11.24
C THR A 172 -17.79 -21.12 9.87
N THR A 173 -17.55 -20.29 8.85
CA THR A 173 -17.62 -20.81 7.46
C THR A 173 -16.73 -19.98 6.55
N THR A 174 -15.52 -20.48 6.31
CA THR A 174 -14.68 -20.06 5.19
C THR A 174 -15.37 -20.46 3.88
N GLY A 175 -16.25 -19.59 3.39
CA GLY A 175 -17.00 -19.82 2.16
C GLY A 175 -16.10 -19.85 0.93
N SER A 176 -16.37 -20.82 0.05
CA SER A 176 -15.72 -21.00 -1.24
C SER A 176 -15.87 -19.78 -2.16
N VAL A 177 -14.98 -19.71 -3.16
CA VAL A 177 -15.08 -18.82 -4.33
C VAL A 177 -16.52 -18.71 -4.78
N SER A 178 -17.09 -17.52 -4.74
CA SER A 178 -18.41 -17.30 -5.30
C SER A 178 -18.26 -16.72 -6.71
N PRO A 179 -18.96 -17.30 -7.70
CA PRO A 179 -19.05 -16.74 -9.05
C PRO A 179 -19.55 -15.29 -9.10
N ASP A 180 -20.13 -14.79 -8.01
CA ASP A 180 -20.74 -13.46 -7.89
C ASP A 180 -19.83 -12.41 -7.22
N GLY A 181 -18.52 -12.66 -7.05
CA GLY A 181 -17.59 -11.72 -6.39
C GLY A 181 -17.57 -10.33 -7.04
N ILE A 182 -17.35 -10.27 -8.36
CA ILE A 182 -17.37 -9.01 -9.14
C ILE A 182 -18.74 -8.33 -9.06
N ARG A 183 -19.83 -9.11 -9.20
CA ARG A 183 -21.20 -8.57 -9.16
C ARG A 183 -21.54 -8.00 -7.79
N ARG A 184 -21.14 -8.67 -6.71
CA ARG A 184 -21.38 -8.20 -5.33
C ARG A 184 -20.60 -6.95 -5.01
N MET A 185 -19.34 -6.90 -5.39
CA MET A 185 -18.51 -5.71 -5.23
C MET A 185 -19.10 -4.54 -6.02
N ASN A 186 -19.47 -4.75 -7.29
CA ASN A 186 -20.11 -3.73 -8.10
C ASN A 186 -21.44 -3.25 -7.51
N ASN A 187 -22.29 -4.16 -7.02
CA ASN A 187 -23.53 -3.80 -6.37
C ASN A 187 -23.31 -2.95 -5.11
N TRP A 188 -22.34 -3.32 -4.25
CA TRP A 188 -22.01 -2.55 -3.03
C TRP A 188 -21.72 -1.08 -3.32
N HIS A 189 -21.00 -0.79 -4.41
CA HIS A 189 -20.69 0.60 -4.76
C HIS A 189 -21.83 1.38 -5.42
N ILE A 190 -22.80 0.67 -6.03
CA ILE A 190 -23.96 1.29 -6.70
C ILE A 190 -25.10 1.55 -5.70
N THR A 191 -25.33 0.63 -4.76
CA THR A 191 -26.47 0.71 -3.84
C THR A 191 -26.16 1.42 -2.52
N ASP A 192 -24.90 1.48 -2.11
CA ASP A 192 -24.48 2.09 -0.84
C ASP A 192 -23.59 3.33 -1.05
N ARG A 193 -23.17 3.97 0.06
CA ARG A 193 -22.16 5.05 0.04
C ARG A 193 -20.75 4.58 -0.40
N GLY A 194 -20.60 3.32 -0.82
CA GLY A 194 -19.34 2.76 -1.33
C GLY A 194 -18.83 3.36 -2.66
N HIS A 195 -19.58 4.28 -3.28
CA HIS A 195 -19.18 4.98 -4.51
C HIS A 195 -17.89 5.81 -4.35
N TYR A 196 -17.62 6.35 -3.15
CA TYR A 196 -16.39 7.10 -2.86
C TYR A 196 -15.16 6.19 -3.05
N PHE A 197 -15.14 5.06 -2.36
CA PHE A 197 -14.06 4.08 -2.49
C PHE A 197 -13.97 3.51 -3.92
N HIS A 198 -15.11 3.25 -4.57
CA HIS A 198 -15.14 2.75 -5.95
C HIS A 198 -14.41 3.67 -6.94
N SER A 199 -14.69 4.97 -6.86
CA SER A 199 -14.10 5.98 -7.73
C SER A 199 -12.58 5.98 -7.58
N VAL A 200 -12.10 5.93 -6.33
CA VAL A 200 -10.67 5.94 -6.02
C VAL A 200 -10.00 4.61 -6.41
N ALA A 201 -10.67 3.48 -6.21
CA ALA A 201 -10.20 2.17 -6.68
C ALA A 201 -10.04 2.17 -8.21
N LEU A 202 -11.02 2.64 -8.98
CA LEU A 202 -10.90 2.76 -10.44
C LEU A 202 -9.73 3.66 -10.86
N LYS A 203 -9.51 4.76 -10.13
CA LYS A 203 -8.35 5.63 -10.33
C LYS A 203 -7.03 4.89 -10.05
N ALA A 204 -6.94 4.14 -8.94
CA ALA A 204 -5.76 3.33 -8.61
C ALA A 204 -5.46 2.28 -9.69
N ILE A 205 -6.48 1.56 -10.18
CA ILE A 205 -6.35 0.57 -11.25
C ILE A 205 -5.77 1.23 -12.53
N ARG A 206 -6.14 2.49 -12.81
CA ARG A 206 -5.62 3.25 -13.96
C ARG A 206 -4.14 3.62 -13.84
N GLU A 207 -3.67 3.84 -12.63
CA GLU A 207 -2.27 4.20 -12.39
C GLU A 207 -1.36 2.96 -12.35
N PHE A 208 -1.92 1.77 -12.13
CA PHE A 208 -1.17 0.51 -12.06
C PHE A 208 -0.19 0.31 -13.24
N PRO A 209 -0.59 0.45 -14.51
CA PRO A 209 0.35 0.21 -15.62
C PRO A 209 1.46 1.24 -15.68
N VAL A 210 1.28 2.43 -15.08
CA VAL A 210 2.31 3.46 -14.97
C VAL A 210 3.43 2.98 -14.09
N THR A 211 3.11 2.39 -12.94
CA THR A 211 4.08 1.80 -12.01
C THR A 211 4.67 0.53 -12.62
N PHE A 212 3.81 -0.37 -13.12
CA PHE A 212 4.19 -1.72 -13.54
C PHE A 212 5.01 -1.77 -14.84
N ASN A 213 4.87 -0.77 -15.70
CA ASN A 213 5.62 -0.69 -16.95
C ASN A 213 6.60 0.50 -16.95
N TYR A 214 7.05 0.90 -15.76
CA TYR A 214 8.02 1.97 -15.63
C TYR A 214 9.44 1.48 -15.91
N SER A 215 10.16 2.17 -16.78
CA SER A 215 11.55 1.86 -17.16
C SER A 215 12.47 3.09 -17.09
N GLY A 216 12.12 4.09 -16.27
CA GLY A 216 12.88 5.34 -16.13
C GLY A 216 13.77 5.39 -14.89
N GLU A 217 14.04 6.60 -14.40
CA GLU A 217 14.86 6.88 -13.22
C GLU A 217 14.19 6.48 -11.89
N ILE A 218 14.98 6.40 -10.82
CA ILE A 218 14.47 6.08 -9.48
C ILE A 218 13.44 7.12 -9.05
N PHE A 219 12.37 6.65 -8.41
CA PHE A 219 11.30 7.50 -7.89
C PHE A 219 11.82 8.53 -6.88
N GLN A 220 11.26 9.74 -6.95
CA GLN A 220 11.61 10.87 -6.11
C GLN A 220 10.78 10.88 -4.81
N ASP A 221 11.29 11.58 -3.80
CA ASP A 221 10.53 11.84 -2.58
C ASP A 221 9.31 12.73 -2.86
N ILE A 222 8.27 12.52 -2.06
CA ILE A 222 6.97 13.15 -2.23
C ILE A 222 6.76 14.28 -1.21
N PRO A 223 6.06 15.36 -1.59
CA PRO A 223 5.55 16.34 -0.65
C PRO A 223 4.65 15.73 0.43
N LEU A 224 4.92 16.05 1.70
CA LEU A 224 4.17 15.50 2.83
C LEU A 224 2.80 16.15 3.06
N ALA A 225 2.69 17.44 2.74
CA ALA A 225 1.56 18.28 3.19
C ALA A 225 0.19 17.72 2.80
N ARG A 226 0.06 17.23 1.55
CA ARG A 226 -1.21 16.72 1.03
C ARG A 226 -1.65 15.43 1.71
N VAL A 227 -0.73 14.49 1.92
CA VAL A 227 -1.02 13.18 2.52
C VAL A 227 -1.33 13.34 4.02
N LEU A 228 -0.48 14.10 4.74
CA LEU A 228 -0.66 14.31 6.17
C LEU A 228 -1.94 15.11 6.51
N SER A 229 -2.34 16.05 5.65
CA SER A 229 -3.63 16.75 5.81
C SER A 229 -4.81 15.76 5.80
N GLY A 230 -4.83 14.84 4.82
CA GLY A 230 -5.86 13.81 4.76
C GLY A 230 -5.86 12.89 5.98
N LEU A 231 -4.69 12.47 6.45
CA LEU A 231 -4.53 11.62 7.63
C LEU A 231 -4.99 12.30 8.94
N ARG A 232 -4.71 13.60 9.10
CA ARG A 232 -5.17 14.39 10.26
C ARG A 232 -6.68 14.56 10.25
N ILE A 233 -7.27 14.88 9.09
CA ILE A 233 -8.73 14.98 8.95
C ILE A 233 -9.39 13.63 9.28
N LEU A 234 -8.82 12.53 8.80
CA LEU A 234 -9.27 11.18 9.13
C LEU A 234 -9.20 10.90 10.63
N THR A 235 -8.06 11.17 11.25
CA THR A 235 -7.85 10.97 12.69
C THR A 235 -8.89 11.73 13.50
N ARG A 236 -9.09 13.01 13.17
CA ARG A 236 -10.09 13.84 13.82
C ARG A 236 -11.50 13.32 13.58
N ASN A 237 -11.83 12.90 12.37
CA ASN A 237 -13.18 12.47 12.04
C ASN A 237 -13.51 11.16 12.73
N PHE A 238 -12.61 10.16 12.68
CA PHE A 238 -12.88 8.78 13.10
C PHE A 238 -12.45 8.43 14.52
N TYR A 239 -11.58 9.23 15.13
CA TYR A 239 -11.14 9.03 16.51
C TYR A 239 -11.64 10.16 17.42
N ASP A 240 -11.24 11.41 17.16
CA ASP A 240 -11.48 12.53 18.10
C ASP A 240 -12.95 13.03 18.08
N GLY A 241 -13.54 13.09 16.89
CA GLY A 241 -14.88 13.64 16.63
C GLY A 241 -16.02 12.68 16.98
N TYR A 242 -15.73 11.40 17.19
CA TYR A 242 -16.70 10.41 17.68
C TYR A 242 -16.71 10.39 19.22
N SER A 243 -17.04 11.54 19.81
CA SER A 243 -17.23 11.69 21.25
C SER A 243 -18.51 10.96 21.71
N LYS A 244 -18.41 9.67 22.05
CA LYS A 244 -19.30 8.95 23.00
C LYS A 244 -20.85 9.05 22.87
N PRO A 245 -21.55 9.00 21.72
CA PRO A 245 -22.98 8.68 21.73
C PRO A 245 -23.16 7.24 21.23
N LEU A 246 -23.26 6.33 22.20
CA LEU A 246 -23.36 4.86 22.11
C LEU A 246 -22.09 4.09 21.68
N PRO A 247 -21.83 2.91 22.30
CA PRO A 247 -20.75 2.02 21.89
C PRO A 247 -21.07 1.44 20.51
N ARG A 248 -20.43 1.98 19.47
CA ARG A 248 -20.36 1.33 18.16
C ARG A 248 -19.38 0.18 18.24
N SER A 249 -19.71 -0.93 17.61
CA SER A 249 -18.72 -2.00 17.45
C SER A 249 -17.59 -1.50 16.54
N ALA A 250 -16.35 -1.97 16.74
CA ALA A 250 -15.22 -1.65 15.85
C ALA A 250 -15.56 -1.89 14.37
N ARG A 251 -16.40 -2.89 14.09
CA ARG A 251 -16.90 -3.20 12.74
C ARG A 251 -17.72 -2.05 12.13
N GLN A 252 -18.63 -1.44 12.89
CA GLN A 252 -19.44 -0.33 12.39
C GLN A 252 -18.57 0.89 12.04
N THR A 253 -17.56 1.18 12.86
CA THR A 253 -16.62 2.27 12.59
C THR A 253 -15.80 2.00 11.32
N GLN A 254 -15.38 0.74 11.11
CA GLN A 254 -14.70 0.32 9.89
C GLN A 254 -15.62 0.47 8.66
N ASP A 255 -16.87 0.01 8.75
CA ASP A 255 -17.84 0.12 7.64
C ASP A 255 -18.12 1.59 7.28
N ASP A 256 -18.31 2.45 8.29
CA ASP A 256 -18.48 3.90 8.12
C ASP A 256 -17.25 4.54 7.48
N PHE A 257 -16.05 4.09 7.86
CA PHE A 257 -14.79 4.56 7.27
C PHE A 257 -14.76 4.31 5.76
N TRP A 258 -14.97 3.07 5.31
CA TRP A 258 -14.91 2.72 3.88
C TRP A 258 -16.02 3.36 3.03
N GLN A 259 -17.09 3.82 3.68
CA GLN A 259 -18.19 4.55 3.05
C GLN A 259 -18.03 6.07 3.11
N SER A 260 -16.95 6.57 3.72
CA SER A 260 -16.73 8.00 3.91
C SER A 260 -15.92 8.64 2.79
N GLU A 261 -16.23 9.91 2.52
CA GLU A 261 -15.40 10.78 1.66
C GLU A 261 -13.97 10.92 2.21
N THR A 262 -13.80 10.91 3.54
CA THR A 262 -12.48 11.04 4.18
C THR A 262 -11.55 9.87 3.85
N SER A 263 -12.08 8.65 3.75
CA SER A 263 -11.28 7.50 3.28
C SER A 263 -10.83 7.71 1.83
N ALA A 264 -11.76 8.09 0.94
CA ALA A 264 -11.45 8.34 -0.47
C ALA A 264 -10.42 9.46 -0.63
N MET A 265 -10.51 10.53 0.15
CA MET A 265 -9.54 11.63 0.14
C MET A 265 -8.13 11.15 0.52
N LEU A 266 -7.99 10.30 1.53
CA LEU A 266 -6.68 9.73 1.90
C LEU A 266 -6.08 8.91 0.77
N TYR A 267 -6.86 7.97 0.21
CA TYR A 267 -6.40 7.12 -0.90
C TYR A 267 -6.07 7.93 -2.16
N ASP A 268 -6.90 8.92 -2.49
CA ASP A 268 -6.63 9.83 -3.61
C ASP A 268 -5.32 10.60 -3.39
N GLY A 269 -5.09 11.07 -2.16
CA GLY A 269 -3.84 11.69 -1.76
C GLY A 269 -2.62 10.78 -1.94
N LEU A 270 -2.72 9.51 -1.53
CA LEU A 270 -1.66 8.51 -1.70
C LEU A 270 -1.38 8.19 -3.17
N ILE A 271 -2.42 8.09 -4.00
CA ILE A 271 -2.29 7.86 -5.45
C ILE A 271 -1.63 9.06 -6.13
N GLU A 272 -2.06 10.29 -5.82
CA GLU A 272 -1.46 11.49 -6.38
C GLU A 272 -0.03 11.70 -5.91
N ALA A 273 0.29 11.39 -4.66
CA ALA A 273 1.66 11.41 -4.15
C ALA A 273 2.53 10.38 -4.90
N HIS A 274 2.03 9.16 -5.14
CA HIS A 274 2.74 8.18 -5.95
C HIS A 274 3.04 8.72 -7.36
N LYS A 275 2.07 9.37 -8.01
CA LYS A 275 2.29 9.95 -9.34
C LYS A 275 3.33 11.06 -9.33
N GLN A 276 3.37 11.87 -8.28
CA GLN A 276 4.38 12.91 -8.10
C GLN A 276 5.79 12.34 -7.89
N SER A 277 5.90 11.14 -7.32
CA SER A 277 7.19 10.45 -7.18
C SER A 277 7.79 10.01 -8.51
N VAL A 278 7.03 9.99 -9.61
CA VAL A 278 7.55 9.61 -10.93
C VAL A 278 8.39 10.77 -11.52
N PRO A 279 9.68 10.56 -11.83
CA PRO A 279 10.54 11.58 -12.44
C PRO A 279 9.96 12.12 -13.76
N LYS A 280 10.01 13.45 -13.94
CA LYS A 280 9.57 14.11 -15.18
C LYS A 280 10.79 14.40 -16.05
N ASN A 281 10.85 13.83 -17.26
CA ASN A 281 11.98 13.96 -18.21
C ASN A 281 12.13 15.34 -18.87
N HIS A 282 11.61 16.40 -18.28
CA HIS A 282 11.72 17.74 -18.85
C HIS A 282 12.57 18.63 -17.95
N LYS A 283 13.57 19.27 -18.59
CA LYS A 283 14.09 20.60 -18.21
C LYS A 283 12.98 21.66 -18.29
N SER A 284 11.78 21.35 -17.81
CA SER A 284 10.73 22.31 -17.58
C SER A 284 11.14 23.05 -16.32
N GLN A 285 11.39 24.34 -16.50
CA GLN A 285 11.56 25.40 -15.51
C GLN A 285 11.23 24.94 -14.10
N ALA A 286 12.20 25.11 -13.19
CA ALA A 286 12.01 25.06 -11.75
C ALA A 286 10.56 25.40 -11.44
N SER A 287 9.75 24.36 -11.19
CA SER A 287 8.50 24.60 -10.50
C SER A 287 8.95 25.31 -9.24
N THR A 288 8.42 26.50 -9.00
CA THR A 288 8.48 27.21 -7.74
C THR A 288 7.81 26.35 -6.66
N GLY A 289 8.40 25.18 -6.40
CA GLY A 289 8.14 24.41 -5.21
C GLY A 289 8.82 25.18 -4.11
N ASP A 290 8.08 25.42 -3.04
CA ASP A 290 8.63 26.01 -1.83
C ASP A 290 9.88 25.20 -1.45
N GLU A 291 11.07 25.81 -1.48
CA GLU A 291 12.32 25.14 -1.12
C GLU A 291 12.25 24.59 0.32
N ASN A 292 11.30 25.05 1.12
CA ASN A 292 11.02 24.59 2.47
C ASN A 292 10.01 23.43 2.57
N GLU A 293 9.44 22.95 1.47
CA GLU A 293 8.49 21.84 1.52
C GLU A 293 9.19 20.53 1.88
N GLN A 294 8.86 19.98 3.05
CA GLN A 294 9.37 18.70 3.50
C GLN A 294 8.92 17.56 2.58
N LYS A 295 9.87 16.71 2.18
CA LYS A 295 9.63 15.55 1.32
C LYS A 295 10.12 14.28 1.99
N ALA A 296 9.45 13.16 1.73
CA ALA A 296 9.88 11.86 2.21
C ALA A 296 9.57 10.74 1.22
N SER A 297 10.04 9.54 1.53
CA SER A 297 9.74 8.36 0.73
C SER A 297 8.24 8.06 0.75
N TRP A 298 7.65 7.83 -0.43
CA TRP A 298 6.27 7.36 -0.53
C TRP A 298 6.09 5.98 0.10
N VAL A 299 7.12 5.13 0.03
CA VAL A 299 7.09 3.76 0.55
C VAL A 299 7.00 3.76 2.08
N GLY A 300 7.92 4.44 2.77
CA GLY A 300 7.90 4.58 4.23
C GLY A 300 6.61 5.22 4.74
N LEU A 301 6.18 6.31 4.10
CA LEU A 301 4.97 7.01 4.49
C LEU A 301 3.71 6.13 4.34
N LEU A 302 3.58 5.40 3.22
CA LEU A 302 2.45 4.49 3.03
C LEU A 302 2.41 3.46 4.16
N ILE A 303 3.52 2.75 4.40
CA ILE A 303 3.57 1.68 5.41
C ILE A 303 3.21 2.23 6.80
N ALA A 304 3.79 3.36 7.19
CA ALA A 304 3.50 3.96 8.49
C ALA A 304 2.03 4.37 8.62
N ILE A 305 1.40 4.85 7.54
CA ILE A 305 -0.04 5.11 7.51
C ILE A 305 -0.84 3.81 7.67
N GLU A 306 -0.48 2.73 6.99
CA GLU A 306 -1.18 1.45 7.15
C GLU A 306 -1.14 0.96 8.60
N LEU A 307 0.05 0.97 9.20
CA LEU A 307 0.26 0.58 10.59
C LEU A 307 -0.50 1.50 11.56
N TYR A 308 -0.57 2.79 11.29
CA TYR A 308 -1.36 3.74 12.06
C TYR A 308 -2.86 3.45 11.97
N LEU A 309 -3.36 3.16 10.76
CA LEU A 309 -4.76 2.83 10.50
C LEU A 309 -5.19 1.52 11.16
N GLU A 310 -4.27 0.56 11.28
CA GLU A 310 -4.51 -0.71 11.95
C GLU A 310 -4.40 -0.61 13.48
N GLN A 311 -3.33 0.00 14.00
CA GLN A 311 -2.96 -0.12 15.41
C GLN A 311 -3.42 1.06 16.28
N VAL A 312 -3.54 2.26 15.71
CA VAL A 312 -3.86 3.48 16.48
C VAL A 312 -5.32 3.85 16.30
N VAL A 313 -5.78 4.05 15.07
CA VAL A 313 -7.19 4.40 14.83
C VAL A 313 -8.10 3.20 14.59
N VAL A 314 -7.53 2.00 14.39
CA VAL A 314 -8.24 0.71 14.30
C VAL A 314 -9.34 0.69 13.21
N LEU A 315 -9.10 1.40 12.11
CA LEU A 315 -9.99 1.47 10.95
C LEU A 315 -9.69 0.38 9.91
N TRP A 316 -8.51 -0.22 10.00
CA TRP A 316 -8.10 -1.36 9.19
C TRP A 316 -8.16 -2.66 9.99
N ARG A 317 -8.24 -3.78 9.30
CA ARG A 317 -8.16 -5.09 9.93
C ARG A 317 -6.71 -5.49 10.18
N PRO A 318 -6.48 -6.54 10.98
CA PRO A 318 -5.13 -7.05 11.17
C PRO A 318 -4.50 -7.51 9.86
N PHE A 319 -3.22 -7.22 9.65
CA PHE A 319 -2.46 -7.83 8.56
C PHE A 319 -2.43 -9.36 8.72
N THR A 320 -2.36 -10.07 7.60
CA THR A 320 -1.95 -11.47 7.61
C THR A 320 -0.45 -11.52 7.92
N ARG A 321 -0.01 -12.50 8.71
CA ARG A 321 1.38 -12.65 9.15
C ARG A 321 2.43 -12.44 8.05
N ASP A 322 2.33 -13.15 6.92
CA ASP A 322 3.36 -13.09 5.88
C ASP A 322 3.43 -11.71 5.20
N ASN A 323 2.27 -11.09 4.94
CA ASN A 323 2.22 -9.72 4.42
C ASN A 323 2.81 -8.72 5.42
N TYR A 324 2.50 -8.87 6.71
CA TYR A 324 3.05 -8.03 7.75
C TYR A 324 4.58 -8.10 7.79
N LEU A 325 5.14 -9.32 7.87
CA LEU A 325 6.58 -9.53 7.92
C LEU A 325 7.28 -8.93 6.70
N TYR A 326 6.71 -9.09 5.50
CA TYR A 326 7.32 -8.50 4.31
C TYR A 326 7.22 -6.97 4.30
N THR A 327 6.08 -6.40 4.67
CA THR A 327 5.89 -4.95 4.83
C THR A 327 6.92 -4.37 5.80
N MET A 328 7.12 -5.00 6.96
CA MET A 328 8.08 -4.53 7.96
C MET A 328 9.54 -4.58 7.47
N ARG A 329 9.90 -5.58 6.64
CA ARG A 329 11.24 -5.65 6.02
C ARG A 329 11.46 -4.57 4.97
N ILE A 330 10.44 -4.27 4.17
CA ILE A 330 10.48 -3.13 3.24
C ILE A 330 10.67 -1.85 4.04
N PHE A 331 9.95 -1.70 5.15
CA PHE A 331 10.01 -0.51 5.99
C PHE A 331 11.36 -0.33 6.66
N GLN A 332 11.93 -1.39 7.22
CA GLN A 332 13.28 -1.40 7.79
C GLN A 332 14.30 -0.87 6.78
N ARG A 333 14.28 -1.41 5.56
CA ARG A 333 15.18 -0.97 4.48
C ARG A 333 14.94 0.48 4.07
N ASP A 334 13.68 0.90 3.92
CA ASP A 334 13.35 2.26 3.50
C ASP A 334 13.79 3.30 4.52
N LEU A 335 13.56 3.05 5.81
CA LEU A 335 14.04 3.89 6.90
C LEU A 335 15.57 3.94 6.99
N SER A 336 16.25 2.81 6.75
CA SER A 336 17.71 2.80 6.65
C SER A 336 18.18 3.78 5.56
N TYR A 337 17.55 3.81 4.39
CA TYR A 337 17.89 4.77 3.35
C TYR A 337 17.58 6.22 3.74
N ALA A 338 16.45 6.45 4.42
CA ALA A 338 16.05 7.79 4.85
C ALA A 338 17.07 8.44 5.81
N LEU A 339 17.67 7.68 6.72
CA LEU A 339 18.70 8.20 7.64
C LEU A 339 19.98 8.68 6.94
N HIS A 340 20.32 8.09 5.80
CA HIS A 340 21.53 8.46 5.07
C HIS A 340 21.33 9.72 4.21
N LYS A 341 20.12 10.30 4.18
CA LYS A 341 19.85 11.51 3.42
C LYS A 341 20.30 12.77 4.18
N PRO A 342 20.85 13.79 3.51
CA PRO A 342 21.31 15.01 4.16
C PRO A 342 20.21 15.79 4.92
N ASP A 343 18.95 15.65 4.50
CA ASP A 343 17.78 16.30 5.08
C ASP A 343 17.11 15.52 6.22
N ALA A 344 17.64 14.34 6.59
CA ALA A 344 17.10 13.50 7.67
C ALA A 344 16.83 14.26 8.99
N PRO A 345 17.69 15.20 9.45
CA PRO A 345 17.41 15.98 10.66
C PRO A 345 16.15 16.84 10.56
N GLN A 346 15.80 17.33 9.36
CA GLN A 346 14.60 18.14 9.13
C GLN A 346 13.33 17.26 9.19
N LEU A 347 13.48 15.96 8.91
CA LEU A 347 12.42 14.96 8.94
C LEU A 347 12.32 14.22 10.28
N ALA A 348 13.07 14.62 11.31
CA ALA A 348 13.14 13.88 12.58
C ALA A 348 11.76 13.61 13.22
N ASN A 349 10.81 14.56 13.15
CA ASN A 349 9.45 14.33 13.65
C ASN A 349 8.72 13.21 12.87
N LEU A 350 8.88 13.16 11.55
CA LEU A 350 8.30 12.12 10.71
C LEU A 350 8.98 10.78 10.96
N LEU A 351 10.31 10.74 10.94
CA LEU A 351 11.08 9.51 11.16
C LEU A 351 10.82 8.91 12.54
N PHE A 352 10.66 9.76 13.56
CA PHE A 352 10.21 9.32 14.88
C PHE A 352 8.78 8.75 14.84
N TRP A 353 7.83 9.44 14.19
CA TRP A 353 6.44 8.97 14.06
C TRP A 353 6.38 7.60 13.35
N GLU A 354 7.07 7.47 12.22
CA GLU A 354 7.17 6.25 11.41
C GLU A 354 7.74 5.08 12.21
N SER A 355 8.91 5.28 12.83
CA SER A 355 9.57 4.23 13.61
C SER A 355 8.83 3.87 14.91
N PHE A 356 8.21 4.85 15.57
CA PHE A 356 7.46 4.60 16.80
C PHE A 356 6.17 3.81 16.54
N ILE A 357 5.46 4.10 15.44
CA ILE A 357 4.30 3.30 15.02
C ILE A 357 4.70 1.86 14.68
N ALA A 358 5.86 1.67 14.04
CA ALA A 358 6.40 0.33 13.87
C ALA A 358 6.62 -0.41 15.19
N VAL A 359 7.18 0.25 16.22
CA VAL A 359 7.34 -0.38 17.55
C VAL A 359 5.99 -0.75 18.18
N ILE A 360 4.99 0.11 18.08
CA ILE A 360 3.63 -0.17 18.59
C ILE A 360 3.04 -1.41 17.89
N SER A 361 3.15 -1.46 16.56
CA SER A 361 2.67 -2.58 15.76
C SER A 361 3.41 -3.88 16.09
N LEU A 362 4.73 -3.85 16.16
CA LEU A 362 5.55 -5.03 16.44
C LEU A 362 5.22 -5.62 17.81
N LYS A 363 4.95 -4.78 18.82
CA LYS A 363 4.54 -5.25 20.16
C LYS A 363 3.22 -6.02 20.12
N MET A 364 2.30 -5.66 19.21
CA MET A 364 1.04 -6.36 19.02
C MET A 364 1.25 -7.70 18.31
N HIS A 365 2.02 -7.71 17.22
CA HIS A 365 2.32 -8.92 16.46
C HIS A 365 3.23 -9.91 17.20
N GLU A 366 4.08 -9.42 18.12
CA GLU A 366 4.85 -10.25 19.04
C GLU A 366 3.92 -11.08 19.94
N LYS A 367 2.90 -10.44 20.53
CA LYS A 367 1.90 -11.13 21.37
C LYS A 367 1.10 -12.17 20.58
N GLN A 368 0.94 -11.98 19.27
CA GLN A 368 0.25 -12.92 18.38
C GLN A 368 1.15 -14.09 17.93
N GLY A 369 2.45 -14.06 18.23
CA GLY A 369 3.41 -15.09 17.85
C GLY A 369 3.94 -14.96 16.41
N ASP A 370 3.67 -13.86 15.73
CA ASP A 370 4.04 -13.67 14.32
C ASP A 370 5.56 -13.53 14.14
N LEU A 371 6.22 -12.91 15.12
CA LEU A 371 7.65 -12.53 15.08
C LEU A 371 8.63 -13.67 15.39
N ALA A 372 8.15 -14.90 15.62
CA ALA A 372 9.01 -16.03 16.03
C ALA A 372 10.19 -16.34 15.08
N LYS A 373 10.12 -15.89 13.82
CA LYS A 373 11.14 -16.11 12.78
C LYS A 373 11.99 -14.86 12.48
N ASP A 374 11.71 -13.72 13.10
CA ASP A 374 12.34 -12.43 12.75
C ASP A 374 12.68 -11.63 14.02
N LEU A 375 13.50 -12.22 14.89
CA LEU A 375 13.81 -11.69 16.24
C LEU A 375 14.55 -10.34 16.21
N GLY A 376 15.23 -10.01 15.11
CA GLY A 376 16.04 -8.79 14.99
C GLY A 376 15.24 -7.53 14.65
N ILE A 377 14.06 -7.68 14.04
CA ILE A 377 13.28 -6.54 13.52
C ILE A 377 12.83 -5.60 14.63
N MET A 378 12.41 -6.15 15.76
CA MET A 378 12.00 -5.40 16.94
C MET A 378 13.15 -4.53 17.48
N SER A 379 14.35 -5.12 17.62
CA SER A 379 15.53 -4.38 18.08
C SER A 379 15.92 -3.24 17.13
N TYR A 380 15.81 -3.45 15.81
CA TYR A 380 16.08 -2.42 14.82
C TYR A 380 15.16 -1.20 15.01
N PHE A 381 13.84 -1.40 15.07
CA PHE A 381 12.90 -0.29 15.19
C PHE A 381 12.96 0.39 16.57
N LYS A 382 13.26 -0.35 17.64
CA LYS A 382 13.54 0.25 18.96
C LYS A 382 14.74 1.18 18.91
N GLY A 383 15.86 0.71 18.36
CA GLY A 383 17.07 1.51 18.22
C GLY A 383 16.84 2.77 17.38
N PHE A 384 16.17 2.60 16.25
CA PHE A 384 15.82 3.71 15.35
C PHE A 384 14.93 4.75 16.06
N ALA A 385 13.83 4.32 16.69
CA ALA A 385 12.93 5.24 17.41
C ALA A 385 13.65 5.94 18.57
N TRP A 386 14.55 5.23 19.25
CA TRP A 386 15.38 5.80 20.30
C TRP A 386 16.32 6.88 19.75
N GLU A 387 17.04 6.64 18.66
CA GLU A 387 17.92 7.62 18.03
C GLU A 387 17.16 8.89 17.63
N GLN A 388 16.00 8.74 16.96
CA GLN A 388 15.18 9.89 16.56
C GLN A 388 14.63 10.65 17.77
N SER A 389 14.31 9.95 18.86
CA SER A 389 13.91 10.60 20.11
C SER A 389 15.01 11.48 20.71
N GLN A 390 16.29 11.09 20.56
CA GLN A 390 17.42 11.89 21.01
C GLN A 390 17.59 13.15 20.16
N VAL A 391 17.47 13.02 18.83
CA VAL A 391 17.51 14.18 17.91
C VAL A 391 16.43 15.21 18.25
N LEU A 392 15.24 14.73 18.62
CA LEU A 392 14.11 15.58 19.02
C LEU A 392 14.15 16.03 20.50
N GLY A 393 15.06 15.50 21.31
CA GLY A 393 15.17 15.80 22.74
C GLY A 393 13.98 15.31 23.58
N LEU A 394 13.31 14.22 23.18
CA LEU A 394 12.12 13.70 23.86
C LEU A 394 12.52 12.96 25.15
N LYS A 395 11.99 13.41 26.29
CA LYS A 395 12.31 12.82 27.61
C LYS A 395 11.11 12.26 28.33
N THR A 396 9.96 12.90 28.15
CA THR A 396 8.72 12.53 28.82
C THR A 396 7.69 12.04 27.81
N TRP A 397 6.70 11.27 28.29
CA TRP A 397 5.56 10.86 27.47
C TRP A 397 4.79 12.06 26.89
N LYS A 398 4.75 13.18 27.62
CA LYS A 398 4.16 14.44 27.14
C LYS A 398 4.90 15.00 25.92
N ASP A 399 6.23 14.93 25.92
CA ASP A 399 7.05 15.36 24.77
C ASP A 399 6.79 14.47 23.56
N VAL A 400 6.71 13.15 23.80
CA VAL A 400 6.42 12.16 22.75
C VAL A 400 5.06 12.43 22.12
N LYS A 401 4.00 12.60 22.91
CA LYS A 401 2.68 12.99 22.39
C LYS A 401 2.74 14.25 21.55
N ALA A 402 3.43 15.28 22.03
CA ALA A 402 3.58 16.53 21.29
C ALA A 402 4.27 16.32 19.94
N ALA A 403 5.30 15.45 19.88
CA ALA A 403 5.96 15.08 18.63
C ALA A 403 5.02 14.31 17.69
N LEU A 404 4.26 13.35 18.20
CA LEU A 404 3.31 12.56 17.40
C LEU A 404 2.19 13.44 16.81
N MET A 405 1.65 14.36 17.61
CA MET A 405 0.61 15.32 17.17
C MET A 405 1.09 16.26 16.06
N ARG A 406 2.40 16.53 15.94
CA ARG A 406 2.94 17.32 14.82
C ARG A 406 2.79 16.60 13.48
N ILE A 407 2.69 15.27 13.47
CA ILE A 407 2.46 14.48 12.26
C ILE A 407 0.97 14.11 12.16
N ALA A 408 0.53 13.12 12.92
CA ALA A 408 -0.87 12.74 13.08
C ALA A 408 -1.03 11.88 14.33
N TRP A 409 -1.84 12.33 15.28
CA TRP A 409 -2.13 11.58 16.50
C TRP A 409 -3.48 12.00 17.07
N PRO A 410 -4.26 11.10 17.67
CA PRO A 410 -5.51 11.49 18.31
C PRO A 410 -5.30 12.36 19.55
N TYR A 411 -6.17 13.33 19.78
CA TYR A 411 -6.08 14.24 20.93
C TYR A 411 -6.43 13.53 22.24
N ASP A 412 -7.52 12.77 22.24
CA ASP A 412 -8.05 12.05 23.41
C ASP A 412 -7.85 10.53 23.24
N PHE A 413 -6.59 10.12 23.07
CA PHE A 413 -6.24 8.71 22.84
C PHE A 413 -6.56 7.83 24.06
N THR A 414 -7.46 6.87 23.88
CA THR A 414 -8.00 6.03 24.98
C THR A 414 -7.04 4.93 25.44
N ASP A 415 -6.19 4.43 24.55
CA ASP A 415 -5.19 3.38 24.85
C ASP A 415 -3.82 3.97 25.21
N ASP A 416 -3.82 5.12 25.87
CA ASP A 416 -2.60 5.87 26.18
C ASP A 416 -1.56 5.06 26.97
N ASP A 417 -2.03 4.24 27.90
CA ASP A 417 -1.17 3.36 28.71
C ASP A 417 -0.48 2.29 27.85
N TYR A 418 -1.16 1.75 26.83
CA TYR A 418 -0.57 0.75 25.95
C TYR A 418 0.59 1.33 25.14
N VAL A 419 0.38 2.53 24.56
CA VAL A 419 1.39 3.21 23.74
C VAL A 419 2.51 3.80 24.60
N LYS A 420 2.19 4.30 25.79
CA LYS A 420 3.21 4.66 26.78
C LYS A 420 4.09 3.46 27.13
N GLY A 421 3.51 2.27 27.27
CA GLY A 421 4.28 1.04 27.43
C GLY A 421 5.10 0.65 26.19
N ALA A 422 4.83 1.17 25.00
CA ALA A 422 5.73 1.02 23.83
C ALA A 422 6.89 2.01 23.92
N TRP A 423 6.64 3.23 24.42
CA TRP A 423 7.69 4.21 24.72
C TRP A 423 8.66 3.74 25.79
N GLU A 424 8.17 3.14 26.87
CA GLU A 424 9.03 2.54 27.92
C GLU A 424 9.98 1.51 27.33
N VAL A 425 9.49 0.66 26.43
CA VAL A 425 10.28 -0.34 25.70
C VAL A 425 11.35 0.29 24.79
N VAL A 426 11.06 1.44 24.16
CA VAL A 426 12.08 2.21 23.40
C VAL A 426 13.14 2.75 24.34
N MET A 427 12.74 3.21 25.53
CA MET A 427 13.68 3.75 26.53
C MET A 427 14.52 2.67 27.20
N GLU A 428 14.04 1.43 27.31
CA GLU A 428 14.83 0.28 27.79
C GLU A 428 16.00 -0.07 26.87
N TYR A 429 15.90 0.21 25.57
CA TYR A 429 17.03 0.04 24.63
C TYR A 429 18.27 0.83 25.08
N LYS A 430 18.08 2.00 25.70
CA LYS A 430 19.13 2.81 26.33
C LYS A 430 19.98 2.02 27.33
N ALA A 431 19.37 1.07 28.05
CA ALA A 431 20.03 0.29 29.10
C ALA A 431 20.82 -0.91 28.57
N VAL A 432 20.68 -1.25 27.28
CA VAL A 432 21.36 -2.39 26.63
C VAL A 432 22.56 -1.93 25.80
N VAL A 433 22.57 -0.66 25.34
CA VAL A 433 23.62 -0.10 24.47
C VAL A 433 24.66 0.73 25.24
N ASN A 434 24.35 1.15 26.48
CA ASN A 434 25.34 1.69 27.43
C ASN A 434 25.74 0.61 28.42
#